data_AF-A0A3D3HXD7-F1
#
_entry.id   AF-A0A3D3HXD7-F1
#
_cell.length_a   1.000
_cell.length_b   1.000
_cell.length_c   1.000
_cell.angle_alpha   90.00
_cell.angle_beta   90.00
_cell.angle_gamma   90.00
#
_symmetry.space_group_name_H-M   'P 1'
#
loop_
_entity.id
_entity.type
_entity.pdbx_description
1 polymer ?
#
loop_
_entity_poly.entity_id
_entity_poly.type
_entity_poly.pdbx_seq_one_letter_code
_entity_poly.pdbx_strand_id
1 'polypeptide(L)' 'MEKLMTLEEVARYLRVSERTLFRYIKSGKLRAYRIGQWRITEADLKEFLTKVSNV' A
#
# COMPACT_ATOMS: atom_id res chain seq x y z
N MET A 1 -18.77 -0.58 -2.19
CA MET A 1 -17.80 -1.59 -1.73
C MET A 1 -16.43 -0.98 -1.87
N GLU A 2 -15.68 -0.90 -0.78
CA GLU A 2 -14.30 -0.40 -0.83
C GLU A 2 -13.40 -1.46 -1.45
N LYS A 3 -12.59 -1.09 -2.43
CA LYS A 3 -11.72 -2.03 -3.15
C LYS A 3 -10.50 -2.34 -2.28
N LEU A 4 -10.32 -3.62 -1.99
CA LEU A 4 -9.15 -4.14 -1.28
C LEU A 4 -8.16 -4.69 -2.30
N MET A 5 -6.94 -4.16 -2.28
CA MET A 5 -5.84 -4.61 -3.12
C MET A 5 -4.91 -5.51 -2.31
N THR A 6 -4.33 -6.51 -2.95
CA THR A 6 -3.26 -7.32 -2.38
C THR A 6 -1.93 -6.55 -2.41
N LEU A 7 -0.97 -7.00 -1.61
CA LEU A 7 0.37 -6.44 -1.65
C LEU A 7 1.01 -6.51 -3.04
N GLU A 8 0.80 -7.63 -3.74
CA GLU A 8 1.32 -7.89 -5.09
C GLU A 8 0.71 -6.95 -6.12
N GLU A 9 -0.61 -6.69 -6.04
CA GLU A 9 -1.30 -5.75 -6.91
C GLU A 9 -0.78 -4.32 -6.72
N VAL A 10 -0.60 -3.90 -5.47
CA VAL A 10 -0.04 -2.57 -5.18
C VAL A 10 1.42 -2.48 -5.61
N ALA A 11 2.19 -3.55 -5.46
CA ALA A 11 3.59 -3.59 -5.89
C ALA A 11 3.71 -3.39 -7.40
N ARG A 12 2.87 -4.10 -8.17
CA ARG A 12 2.75 -3.91 -9.63
C ARG A 12 2.29 -2.50 -10.00
N TYR A 13 1.27 -1.99 -9.32
CA TYR A 13 0.71 -0.67 -9.58
C TYR A 13 1.74 0.44 -9.40
N LEU A 14 2.48 0.41 -8.29
CA LEU A 14 3.53 1.39 -7.97
C LEU A 14 4.87 1.10 -8.64
N ARG A 15 5.00 -0.04 -9.34
CA ARG A 15 6.25 -0.52 -9.95
C ARG A 15 7.41 -0.61 -8.95
N VAL A 16 7.13 -1.13 -7.75
CA VAL A 16 8.14 -1.38 -6.71
C VAL A 16 8.12 -2.84 -6.27
N SER A 17 9.14 -3.30 -5.57
CA SER A 17 9.14 -4.64 -4.99
C SER A 17 8.21 -4.76 -3.79
N GLU A 18 7.64 -5.94 -3.55
CA GLU A 18 6.87 -6.25 -2.34
C GLU A 18 7.68 -5.96 -1.06
N ARG A 19 9.00 -6.20 -1.09
CA ARG A 19 9.92 -5.86 0.01
C ARG A 19 9.88 -4.37 0.34
N THR A 20 9.80 -3.51 -0.66
CA THR A 20 9.66 -2.05 -0.46
C THR A 20 8.33 -1.71 0.18
N LEU A 21 7.22 -2.29 -0.30
CA LEU A 21 5.92 -2.09 0.36
C LEU A 21 5.90 -2.59 1.80
N PHE A 22 6.49 -3.76 2.06
CA PHE A 22 6.64 -4.27 3.42
C PHE A 22 7.38 -3.29 4.33
N ARG A 23 8.44 -2.63 3.84
CA ARG A 23 9.13 -1.58 4.60
C ARG A 23 8.23 -0.38 4.87
N TYR A 24 7.40 0.05 3.91
CA TYR A 24 6.45 1.14 4.12
C TYR A 24 5.37 0.79 5.14
N ILE A 25 4.87 -0.44 5.11
CA ILE A 25 3.92 -0.94 6.11
C ILE A 25 4.58 -1.02 7.49
N LYS A 26 5.77 -1.63 7.58
CA LYS A 26 6.53 -1.77 8.84
C LYS A 26 6.92 -0.42 9.46
N SER A 27 7.19 0.59 8.63
CA SER A 27 7.52 1.96 9.10
C SER A 27 6.29 2.83 9.36
N GLY A 28 5.07 2.32 9.14
CA GLY A 28 3.83 3.07 9.31
C GLY A 28 3.56 4.11 8.22
N LYS A 29 4.36 4.14 7.15
CA LYS A 29 4.17 5.06 6.01
C LYS A 29 2.96 4.68 5.16
N LEU A 30 2.72 3.38 4.98
CA LEU A 30 1.58 2.85 4.23
C LEU A 30 0.70 2.03 5.17
N ARG A 31 -0.58 2.39 5.27
CA ARG A 31 -1.55 1.62 6.05
C ARG A 31 -1.95 0.36 5.27
N ALA A 32 -1.98 -0.77 5.98
CA ALA A 32 -2.42 -2.05 5.45
C ALA A 32 -3.04 -2.89 6.57
N TYR A 33 -3.98 -3.76 6.20
CA TYR A 33 -4.71 -4.63 7.11
C TYR A 33 -4.34 -6.09 6.86
N ARG A 34 -4.19 -6.86 7.93
CA ARG A 34 -3.86 -8.29 7.86
C ARG A 34 -5.15 -9.11 7.95
N ILE A 35 -5.69 -9.50 6.80
CA ILE A 35 -6.92 -10.31 6.69
C ILE A 35 -6.55 -11.57 5.89
N GLY A 36 -5.88 -12.52 6.57
CA GLY A 36 -5.21 -13.66 5.93
C GLY A 36 -3.95 -13.23 5.18
N GLN A 37 -4.11 -12.46 4.10
CA GLN A 37 -3.05 -11.75 3.39
C GLN A 37 -3.05 -10.25 3.73
N TRP A 38 -1.98 -9.53 3.34
CA TRP A 38 -2.00 -8.08 3.43
C TRP A 38 -2.99 -7.51 2.42
N ARG A 39 -3.82 -6.59 2.90
CA ARG A 39 -4.80 -5.85 2.12
C ARG A 39 -4.60 -4.36 2.31
N ILE A 40 -4.68 -3.61 1.22
CA ILE A 40 -4.53 -2.16 1.19
C ILE A 40 -5.80 -1.61 0.55
N THR A 41 -6.46 -0.67 1.23
CA THR A 41 -7.63 0.00 0.65
C THR A 41 -7.17 1.00 -0.40
N GLU A 42 -8.02 1.28 -1.38
CA GLU A 42 -7.76 2.35 -2.34
C GLU A 42 -7.57 3.71 -1.66
N ALA A 43 -8.32 3.98 -0.59
CA ALA A 43 -8.21 5.20 0.20
C ALA A 43 -6.82 5.33 0.86
N ASP A 44 -6.34 4.28 1.53
CA ASP A 44 -5.03 4.28 2.19
C ASP A 44 -3.87 4.38 1.19
N LEU A 45 -4.01 3.75 0.02
CA LEU A 45 -3.02 3.88 -1.07
C LEU A 45 -2.99 5.33 -1.61
N LYS A 46 -4.14 5.95 -1.81
CA LYS A 46 -4.24 7.34 -2.27
C LYS A 46 -3.64 8.31 -1.25
N GLU A 47 -3.95 8.12 0.04
CA GLU A 47 -3.37 8.92 1.12
C GLU A 47 -1.84 8.79 1.15
N PHE A 48 -1.32 7.56 1.00
CA PHE A 48 0.12 7.32 0.90
C PHE A 48 0.75 8.09 -0.28
N LEU A 49 0.14 8.04 -1.46
CA LEU A 49 0.63 8.75 -2.64
C LEU A 49 0.62 10.27 -2.47
N THR A 50 -0.43 10.83 -1.84
CA THR A 50 -0.49 12.26 -1.51
C THR A 50 0.64 12.67 -0.56
N LYS A 51 1.00 11.83 0.42
CA LYS A 51 2.12 12.11 1.35
C LYS A 51 3.50 11.99 0.72
N VAL A 52 3.66 11.12 -0.29
CA VAL A 52 4.93 10.91 -0.99
C VAL A 52 5.15 11.91 -2.12
N SER A 53 4.07 12.43 -2.71
CA SER A 53 4.10 13.45 -3.76
C SER A 53 4.56 14.80 -3.18
N ASN A 54 5.86 14.95 -3.00
CA ASN A 54 6.49 16.26 -2.84
C ASN A 54 6.60 16.91 -4.22
N VAL A 55 5.68 17.83 -4.52
CA VAL A 55 5.83 18.92 -5.49
C VAL A 55 5.45 20.21 -4.78
#